data_AF-A0A8T2NQG3-F1
#
_entry.id   AF-A0A8T2NQG3-F1
#
_cell.length_a   1.000
_cell.length_b   1.000
_cell.length_c   1.000
_cell.angle_alpha   90.00
_cell.angle_beta   90.00
_cell.angle_gamma   90.00
#
_symmetry.space_group_name_H-M   'P 1'
#
loop_
_entity.id
_entity.type
_entity.pdbx_description
1 polymer ?
#
loop_
_entity_poly.entity_id
_entity_poly.type
_entity_poly.pdbx_seq_one_letter_code
_entity_poly.pdbx_strand_id
1 'polypeptide(L)'
;MSTPARRRLMRDFKRLQEDPPAGVSGAPSENNIMMWNAVIFGPEGTPFEDGTFKLVIEFSEEYPNKPPTVRFISKMFHPNDGSICLDILQNRWSPTYDVSSILTSIQSLLDEPNPNSPANSQAAQLYQENKREYEKRVSAIVEQSWRDS
;
A
#
# COMPACT_ATOMS: atom_id res chain seq x y z
N MET A 1 -0.65 -28.29 10.83
CA MET A 1 0.03 -28.55 9.53
C MET A 1 0.17 -27.23 8.79
N SER A 2 1.32 -26.91 8.19
CA SER A 2 1.47 -25.66 7.43
C SER A 2 0.79 -25.78 6.06
N THR A 3 -0.13 -24.87 5.75
CA THR A 3 -0.80 -24.83 4.45
C THR A 3 0.15 -24.31 3.35
N PRO A 4 -0.14 -24.57 2.05
CA PRO A 4 0.61 -23.97 0.94
C PRO A 4 0.69 -22.44 1.04
N ALA A 5 -0.43 -21.77 1.39
CA ALA A 5 -0.49 -20.33 1.58
C ALA A 5 0.47 -19.85 2.67
N ARG A 6 0.47 -20.49 3.84
CA ARG A 6 1.39 -20.13 4.94
C ARG A 6 2.86 -20.34 4.58
N ARG A 7 3.20 -21.42 3.86
CA ARG A 7 4.57 -21.64 3.35
C ARG A 7 4.98 -20.57 2.35
N ARG A 8 4.05 -20.15 1.49
CA ARG A 8 4.27 -19.04 0.55
C ARG A 8 4.52 -17.74 1.31
N LEU A 9 3.71 -17.40 2.30
CA LEU A 9 3.86 -16.17 3.11
C LEU A 9 5.20 -16.14 3.86
N MET A 10 5.64 -17.26 4.42
CA MET A 10 6.97 -17.32 5.05
C MET A 10 8.11 -17.06 4.06
N ARG A 11 7.99 -17.52 2.81
CA ARG A 11 8.97 -17.24 1.76
C ARG A 11 8.96 -15.76 1.37
N ASP A 12 7.78 -15.19 1.19
CA ASP A 12 7.64 -13.78 0.84
C ASP A 12 8.15 -12.89 1.98
N PHE A 13 7.96 -13.29 3.24
CA PHE A 13 8.52 -12.59 4.41
C PHE A 13 10.04 -12.64 4.40
N LYS A 14 10.60 -13.84 4.20
CA LYS A 14 12.04 -14.02 4.11
C LYS A 14 12.65 -13.17 2.99
N ARG A 15 12.01 -13.15 1.81
CA ARG A 15 12.46 -12.32 0.68
C ARG A 15 12.44 -10.83 1.01
N LEU A 16 11.35 -10.36 1.63
CA LEU A 16 11.23 -8.96 2.06
C LEU A 16 12.28 -8.57 3.12
N GLN A 17 12.70 -9.50 3.98
CA GLN A 17 13.76 -9.27 4.96
C GLN A 17 15.17 -9.30 4.36
N GLU A 18 15.43 -10.18 3.39
CA GLU A 18 16.75 -10.35 2.76
C GLU A 18 17.04 -9.25 1.73
N ASP A 19 16.02 -8.79 1.01
CA ASP A 19 16.11 -7.76 -0.04
C ASP A 19 14.91 -6.80 0.05
N PRO A 20 14.88 -5.92 1.07
CA PRO A 20 13.79 -4.97 1.26
C PRO A 20 13.83 -3.90 0.18
N PRO A 21 12.72 -3.67 -0.57
CA PRO A 21 12.66 -2.55 -1.50
C PRO A 21 12.77 -1.22 -0.76
N ALA A 22 13.36 -0.22 -1.41
CA ALA A 22 13.55 1.09 -0.81
C ALA A 22 12.20 1.74 -0.43
N GLY A 23 12.12 2.28 0.78
CA GLY A 23 10.96 3.02 1.24
C GLY A 23 9.72 2.16 1.55
N VAL A 24 9.81 0.83 1.59
CA VAL A 24 8.71 -0.03 2.04
C VAL A 24 9.19 -1.08 3.03
N SER A 25 8.32 -1.48 3.95
CA SER A 25 8.58 -2.59 4.88
C SER A 25 7.29 -3.28 5.26
N GLY A 26 7.38 -4.52 5.74
CA GLY A 26 6.22 -5.28 6.19
C GLY A 26 6.58 -6.52 6.96
N ALA A 27 5.69 -6.92 7.87
CA ALA A 27 5.84 -8.12 8.68
C ALA A 27 4.47 -8.72 9.03
N PRO A 28 4.41 -10.06 9.20
CA PRO A 28 3.22 -10.70 9.76
C PRO A 28 2.94 -10.21 11.18
N SER A 29 1.67 -10.19 11.56
CA SER A 29 1.25 -9.92 12.93
C SER A 29 1.69 -11.06 13.84
N GLU A 30 2.04 -10.77 15.09
CA GLU A 30 2.62 -11.73 16.05
C GLU A 30 1.86 -13.06 16.14
N ASN A 31 0.52 -12.98 16.13
CA ASN A 31 -0.35 -14.13 16.34
C ASN A 31 -1.06 -14.61 15.06
N ASN A 32 -0.88 -13.93 13.92
CA ASN A 32 -1.58 -14.28 12.68
C ASN A 32 -0.75 -13.96 11.44
N ILE A 33 -0.14 -14.98 10.84
CA ILE A 33 0.59 -14.87 9.56
C ILE A 33 -0.30 -14.43 8.38
N MET A 34 -1.62 -14.58 8.47
CA MET A 34 -2.55 -14.12 7.43
C MET A 34 -2.87 -12.63 7.52
N MET A 35 -2.36 -11.92 8.53
CA MET A 35 -2.51 -10.48 8.65
C MET A 35 -1.13 -9.85 8.80
N TRP A 36 -0.78 -8.93 7.92
CA TRP A 36 0.50 -8.25 7.96
C TRP A 36 0.30 -6.77 8.21
N ASN A 37 1.23 -6.19 8.96
CA ASN A 37 1.38 -4.75 9.08
C ASN A 37 2.52 -4.34 8.15
N ALA A 38 2.28 -3.29 7.37
CA ALA A 38 3.27 -2.73 6.45
C ALA A 38 3.36 -1.23 6.60
N VAL A 39 4.50 -0.68 6.18
CA VAL A 39 4.78 0.75 6.16
C VAL A 39 5.32 1.11 4.78
N ILE A 40 4.79 2.19 4.22
CA ILE A 40 5.28 2.81 2.99
C ILE A 40 5.69 4.24 3.31
N PHE A 41 6.92 4.57 2.99
CA PHE A 41 7.42 5.94 2.99
C PHE A 41 7.01 6.62 1.68
N GLY A 42 6.57 7.87 1.80
CA GLY A 42 6.25 8.69 0.64
C GLY A 42 7.46 8.85 -0.29
N PRO A 43 7.28 8.70 -1.61
CA PRO A 43 8.40 8.85 -2.55
C PRO A 43 8.95 10.29 -2.56
N GLU A 44 10.27 10.41 -2.76
CA GLU A 44 10.97 11.69 -2.91
C GLU A 44 10.43 12.46 -4.13
N GLY A 45 10.29 13.78 -4.01
CA GLY A 45 9.77 14.65 -5.07
C GLY A 45 8.25 14.63 -5.22
N THR A 46 7.53 13.92 -4.34
CA THR A 46 6.07 13.88 -4.31
C THR A 46 5.51 14.68 -3.14
N PRO A 47 4.24 15.11 -3.18
CA PRO A 47 3.59 15.73 -2.02
C PRO A 47 3.54 14.83 -0.78
N PHE A 48 3.77 13.53 -0.94
CA PHE A 48 3.77 12.54 0.14
C PHE A 48 5.14 12.35 0.79
N GLU A 49 6.21 12.94 0.24
CA GLU A 49 7.58 12.88 0.77
C GLU A 49 7.61 13.12 2.29
N ASP A 50 8.52 12.42 2.98
CA ASP A 50 8.63 12.34 4.45
C ASP A 50 7.43 11.73 5.19
N GLY A 51 6.34 11.40 4.49
CA GLY A 51 5.19 10.70 5.07
C GLY A 51 5.50 9.24 5.39
N THR A 52 4.92 8.75 6.50
CA THR A 52 5.05 7.35 6.94
C THR A 52 3.67 6.69 7.05
N PHE A 53 3.26 5.97 6.01
CA PHE A 53 1.90 5.45 5.90
C PHE A 53 1.82 3.98 6.29
N LYS A 54 0.99 3.68 7.30
CA LYS A 54 0.76 2.32 7.80
C LYS A 54 -0.36 1.64 7.01
N LEU A 55 -0.19 0.36 6.70
CA LEU A 55 -1.15 -0.48 5.97
C LEU A 55 -1.37 -1.81 6.70
N VAL A 56 -2.54 -2.39 6.50
CA VAL A 56 -2.81 -3.82 6.77
C VAL A 56 -2.96 -4.55 5.45
N ILE A 57 -2.35 -5.74 5.38
CA ILE A 57 -2.57 -6.72 4.31
C ILE A 57 -3.24 -7.94 4.92
N GLU A 58 -4.39 -8.33 4.38
CA GLU A 58 -5.15 -9.49 4.83
C GLU A 58 -5.13 -10.57 3.73
N PHE A 59 -4.61 -11.74 4.07
CA PHE A 59 -4.48 -12.89 3.19
C PHE A 59 -5.56 -13.93 3.50
N SER A 60 -5.88 -14.75 2.51
CA SER A 60 -6.69 -15.95 2.68
C SER A 60 -5.86 -17.22 2.46
N GLU A 61 -6.41 -18.39 2.81
CA GLU A 61 -5.77 -19.69 2.51
C GLU A 61 -5.71 -19.99 1.00
N GLU A 62 -6.32 -19.15 0.15
CA GLU A 62 -6.21 -19.22 -1.31
C GLU A 62 -5.00 -18.45 -1.87
N TYR A 63 -4.25 -17.73 -1.04
CA TYR A 63 -3.02 -17.06 -1.47
C TYR A 63 -1.96 -18.09 -1.92
N PRO A 64 -1.26 -17.89 -3.06
CA PRO A 64 -1.24 -16.73 -3.94
C PRO A 64 -2.20 -16.81 -5.14
N ASN A 65 -3.09 -17.79 -5.20
CA ASN A 65 -4.03 -17.91 -6.33
C ASN A 65 -5.06 -16.77 -6.33
N LYS A 66 -5.46 -16.30 -5.14
CA LYS A 66 -6.22 -15.05 -4.97
C LYS A 66 -5.33 -13.94 -4.40
N PRO A 67 -5.58 -12.67 -4.79
CA PRO A 67 -4.88 -11.53 -4.22
C PRO A 67 -5.23 -11.37 -2.74
N PRO A 68 -4.33 -10.78 -1.93
CA PRO A 68 -4.71 -10.26 -0.63
C PRO A 68 -5.55 -8.99 -0.76
N THR A 69 -6.26 -8.62 0.31
CA THR A 69 -6.84 -7.28 0.44
C THR A 69 -5.86 -6.38 1.16
N VAL A 70 -5.75 -5.12 0.71
CA VAL A 70 -4.86 -4.12 1.30
C VAL A 70 -5.64 -2.85 1.60
N ARG A 71 -5.38 -2.27 2.77
CA ARG A 71 -5.97 -1.00 3.19
C ARG A 71 -4.97 -0.15 3.98
N PHE A 72 -5.04 1.16 3.80
CA PHE A 72 -4.34 2.09 4.68
C PHE A 72 -4.99 2.09 6.08
N ILE A 73 -4.14 2.07 7.11
CA ILE A 73 -4.52 2.37 8.50
C ILE A 73 -4.41 3.88 8.72
N SER A 74 -3.29 4.46 8.26
CA SER A 74 -3.09 5.90 8.27
C SER A 74 -4.21 6.56 7.47
N LYS A 75 -4.66 7.73 7.95
CA LYS A 75 -5.55 8.56 7.16
C LYS A 75 -4.84 8.94 5.86
N MET A 76 -5.53 8.85 4.74
CA MET A 76 -4.99 9.19 3.43
C MET A 76 -5.84 10.28 2.76
N PHE A 77 -5.20 11.04 1.88
CA PHE A 77 -5.87 11.94 0.94
C PHE A 77 -5.21 11.76 -0.42
N HIS A 78 -5.72 10.82 -1.21
CA HIS A 78 -5.16 10.45 -2.50
C HIS A 78 -6.30 10.09 -3.46
N PRO A 79 -6.24 10.39 -4.77
CA PRO A 79 -7.31 10.05 -5.71
C PRO A 79 -7.73 8.57 -5.65
N ASN A 80 -6.83 7.67 -5.25
CA ASN A 80 -7.07 6.23 -5.10
C ASN A 80 -6.98 5.72 -3.63
N ASP A 81 -7.30 6.55 -2.61
CA ASP A 81 -7.15 6.26 -1.17
C ASP A 81 -8.18 5.30 -0.51
N GLY A 82 -9.15 4.76 -1.26
CA GLY A 82 -10.13 3.79 -0.74
C GLY A 82 -9.54 2.40 -0.46
N SER A 83 -10.36 1.35 -0.61
CA SER A 83 -9.80 0.00 -0.87
C SER A 83 -8.87 0.15 -2.06
N ILE A 84 -7.56 -0.06 -1.87
CA ILE A 84 -6.55 0.34 -2.86
C ILE A 84 -6.92 -0.29 -4.19
N CYS A 85 -7.41 0.54 -5.12
CA CYS A 85 -7.89 0.11 -6.43
C CYS A 85 -6.70 -0.07 -7.36
N LEU A 86 -5.79 -0.97 -6.99
CA LEU A 86 -4.69 -1.40 -7.82
C LEU A 86 -5.19 -2.55 -8.69
N ASP A 87 -5.03 -2.41 -10.00
CA ASP A 87 -5.48 -3.40 -10.99
C ASP A 87 -4.86 -4.79 -10.72
N ILE A 88 -3.61 -4.83 -10.24
CA ILE A 88 -2.95 -6.07 -9.84
C ILE A 88 -3.62 -6.73 -8.64
N LEU A 89 -4.31 -5.99 -7.75
CA LEU A 89 -5.06 -6.58 -6.63
C LEU A 89 -6.50 -6.97 -7.02
N GLN A 90 -6.86 -6.79 -8.30
CA GLN A 90 -8.18 -7.09 -8.84
C GLN A 90 -8.07 -8.04 -10.04
N ASN A 91 -8.35 -7.55 -11.25
CA ASN A 91 -8.46 -8.32 -12.47
C ASN A 91 -7.11 -8.64 -13.15
N ARG A 92 -6.01 -7.97 -12.74
CA ARG A 92 -4.65 -8.25 -13.24
C ARG A 92 -3.79 -9.01 -12.25
N TRP A 93 -4.39 -9.60 -11.21
CA TRP A 93 -3.67 -10.42 -10.25
C TRP A 93 -2.99 -11.61 -10.93
N SER A 94 -1.75 -11.85 -10.54
CA SER A 94 -0.97 -13.02 -10.92
C SER A 94 -0.32 -13.61 -9.67
N PRO A 95 -0.35 -14.94 -9.47
CA PRO A 95 0.33 -15.60 -8.35
C PRO A 95 1.85 -15.39 -8.32
N THR A 96 2.42 -14.78 -9.36
CA THR A 96 3.82 -14.38 -9.44
C THR A 96 4.15 -13.15 -8.58
N TYR A 97 3.16 -12.29 -8.29
CA TYR A 97 3.33 -11.17 -7.38
C TYR A 97 3.52 -11.67 -5.94
N ASP A 98 4.45 -11.04 -5.24
CA ASP A 98 4.73 -11.23 -3.81
C ASP A 98 4.50 -9.94 -3.02
N VAL A 99 4.68 -10.02 -1.70
CA VAL A 99 4.47 -8.88 -0.80
C VAL A 99 5.34 -7.67 -1.18
N SER A 100 6.60 -7.89 -1.56
CA SER A 100 7.49 -6.81 -2.02
C SER A 100 6.90 -6.09 -3.23
N SER A 101 6.51 -6.83 -4.27
CA SER A 101 5.92 -6.24 -5.48
C SER A 101 4.61 -5.48 -5.20
N ILE A 102 3.77 -5.99 -4.29
CA ILE A 102 2.53 -5.31 -3.88
C ILE A 102 2.85 -3.97 -3.23
N LEU A 103 3.76 -3.95 -2.25
CA LEU A 103 4.11 -2.71 -1.53
C LEU A 103 4.77 -1.68 -2.44
N THR A 104 5.68 -2.11 -3.33
CA THR A 104 6.30 -1.22 -4.31
C THR A 104 5.27 -0.64 -5.28
N SER A 105 4.31 -1.44 -5.76
CA SER A 105 3.24 -0.93 -6.62
C SER A 105 2.36 0.11 -5.92
N ILE A 106 2.06 -0.08 -4.63
CA ILE A 106 1.31 0.90 -3.83
C ILE A 106 2.12 2.18 -3.63
N GLN A 107 3.43 2.07 -3.39
CA GLN A 107 4.31 3.23 -3.28
C GLN A 107 4.34 4.03 -4.60
N SER A 108 4.47 3.36 -5.75
CA SER A 108 4.40 4.02 -7.06
C SER A 108 3.06 4.68 -7.33
N LEU A 109 1.96 4.14 -6.80
CA LEU A 109 0.63 4.75 -6.93
C LEU A 109 0.53 6.12 -6.24
N LEU A 110 1.32 6.37 -5.18
CA LEU A 110 1.35 7.67 -4.52
C LEU A 110 1.99 8.77 -5.39
N ASP A 111 2.93 8.37 -6.26
CA ASP A 111 3.58 9.27 -7.23
C ASP A 111 2.72 9.46 -8.49
N GLU A 112 2.16 8.37 -9.01
CA GLU A 112 1.33 8.38 -10.21
C GLU A 112 -0.12 7.92 -9.91
N PRO A 113 -1.01 8.83 -9.50
CA PRO A 113 -2.41 8.50 -9.28
C PRO A 113 -3.07 7.98 -10.56
N ASN A 114 -3.87 6.92 -10.46
CA ASN A 114 -4.60 6.39 -11.62
C ASN A 114 -5.83 7.28 -11.92
N PRO A 115 -5.85 8.00 -13.06
CA PRO A 115 -6.91 8.95 -13.38
C PRO A 115 -8.21 8.28 -13.84
N ASN A 116 -8.17 7.00 -14.24
CA ASN A 116 -9.30 6.32 -14.85
C ASN A 116 -10.35 5.87 -13.83
N SER A 117 -10.02 5.83 -12.54
CA SER A 117 -10.93 5.36 -11.48
C SER A 117 -10.57 5.98 -10.12
N PRO A 118 -10.83 7.28 -9.93
CA PRO A 118 -10.62 7.90 -8.63
C PRO A 118 -11.63 7.34 -7.62
N ALA A 119 -11.13 6.73 -6.55
CA ALA A 119 -11.92 6.34 -5.39
C ALA A 119 -12.34 7.57 -4.57
N ASN A 120 -11.52 8.62 -4.60
CA ASN A 120 -11.77 9.91 -3.96
C ASN A 120 -11.87 11.02 -5.01
N SER A 121 -13.11 11.29 -5.41
CA SER A 121 -13.42 12.32 -6.42
C SER A 121 -12.94 13.71 -6.00
N GLN A 122 -12.93 14.02 -4.70
CA GLN A 122 -12.44 15.31 -4.20
C GLN A 122 -10.93 15.44 -4.38
N ALA A 123 -10.16 14.41 -4.01
CA ALA A 123 -8.72 14.40 -4.21
C ALA A 123 -8.37 14.48 -5.71
N ALA A 124 -9.09 13.73 -6.56
CA ALA A 124 -8.91 13.75 -8.00
C ALA A 124 -9.20 15.13 -8.63
N GLN A 125 -10.30 15.78 -8.22
CA GLN A 125 -10.64 17.11 -8.70
C GLN A 125 -9.58 18.14 -8.29
N LEU A 126 -9.17 18.15 -7.01
CA LEU A 126 -8.13 19.07 -6.55
C LEU A 126 -6.79 18.82 -7.24
N TYR A 127 -6.43 17.57 -7.49
CA TYR A 127 -5.21 17.23 -8.23
C TYR A 127 -5.18 17.84 -9.64
N GLN A 128 -6.34 17.88 -10.33
CA GLN A 128 -6.46 18.43 -11.68
C GLN A 128 -6.66 19.95 -11.72
N GLU A 129 -7.53 20.48 -10.85
CA GLU A 129 -8.00 21.87 -10.93
C GLU A 129 -7.27 22.82 -9.96
N ASN A 130 -6.73 22.32 -8.86
CA ASN A 130 -6.10 23.14 -7.82
C ASN A 130 -4.99 22.40 -7.07
N LYS A 131 -3.87 22.17 -7.78
CA LYS A 131 -2.71 21.44 -7.27
C LYS A 131 -2.19 22.01 -5.93
N ARG A 132 -2.25 23.33 -5.74
CA ARG A 132 -1.82 23.98 -4.49
C ARG A 132 -2.66 23.56 -3.28
N GLU A 133 -3.98 23.50 -3.41
CA GLU A 133 -4.85 23.05 -2.31
C GLU A 133 -4.74 21.54 -2.10
N TYR A 134 -4.53 20.77 -3.18
CA TYR A 134 -4.20 19.34 -3.07
C TYR A 134 -2.94 19.12 -2.23
N GLU A 135 -1.81 19.75 -2.60
CA GLU A 135 -0.54 19.65 -1.89
C GLU A 135 -0.65 20.07 -0.43
N LYS A 136 -1.40 21.15 -0.13
CA LYS A 136 -1.66 21.58 1.25
C LYS A 136 -2.38 20.51 2.07
N ARG A 137 -3.36 19.82 1.48
CA ARG A 137 -4.09 18.73 2.17
C ARG A 137 -3.21 17.51 2.36
N VAL A 138 -2.43 17.13 1.35
CA VAL A 138 -1.48 16.01 1.48
C VAL A 138 -0.44 16.31 2.55
N SER A 139 0.09 17.53 2.61
CA SER A 139 1.05 17.94 3.65
C SER A 139 0.49 17.74 5.06
N ALA A 140 -0.79 18.09 5.29
CA ALA A 140 -1.43 17.86 6.58
C ALA A 140 -1.56 16.36 6.92
N ILE A 141 -1.73 15.51 5.91
CA ILE A 141 -1.77 14.05 6.09
C ILE A 141 -0.37 13.49 6.38
N VAL A 142 0.67 13.98 5.70
CA VAL A 142 2.08 13.66 5.97
C VAL A 142 2.43 13.98 7.42
N GLU A 143 2.15 15.20 7.88
CA GLU A 143 2.40 15.61 9.27
C GLU A 143 1.63 14.75 10.29
N GLN A 144 0.40 14.35 9.94
CA GLN A 144 -0.42 13.50 10.81
C GLN A 144 0.17 12.08 10.93
N SER A 145 0.76 11.56 9.85
CA SER A 145 1.37 10.22 9.82
C SER A 145 2.50 10.05 10.87
N TRP A 146 3.20 11.12 11.22
CA TRP A 146 4.26 11.11 12.24
C TRP A 146 3.73 10.95 13.66
N ARG A 147 2.49 11.35 13.91
CA ARG A 147 1.87 11.29 15.25
C ARG A 147 1.30 9.92 15.57
N ASP A 148 0.95 9.18 14.53
CA ASP A 148 0.41 7.83 14.62
C ASP A 148 1.53 6.77 14.70
N SER A 149 2.79 7.19 14.67
CA SER A 149 4.00 6.34 14.61
C SER A 149 4.31 5.63 15.91
#